data_AF-A0AAW5UD42-F1
#
_entry.id   AF-A0AAW5UD42-F1
#
_cell.length_a   1.000
_cell.length_b   1.000
_cell.length_c   1.000
_cell.angle_alpha   90.00
_cell.angle_beta   90.00
_cell.angle_gamma   90.00
#
_symmetry.space_group_name_H-M   'P 1'
#
loop_
_entity.id
_entity.type
_entity.pdbx_description
1 polymer ?
#
loop_
_entity_poly.entity_id
_entity_poly.type
_entity_poly.pdbx_seq_one_letter_code
_entity_poly.pdbx_strand_id
1 'polypeptide(L)'
;MTAKEVINAILMQENITGSQLAKDMGLSRPQAVYDILNGKVLKVSARMANLIHTSKPMYNIDWLLTGEGNMLNDDIPATSIRAEKPNEQIDSLSVINRLIEINAQKNVEIRELRQAYEHLARCFEKLANGETITPADKKAISI
;
A
#
# COMPACT_ATOMS: atom_id res chain seq x y z
N MET A 1 13.78 -7.43 -27.69
CA MET A 1 12.84 -8.55 -27.47
C MET A 1 11.48 -8.22 -28.11
N THR A 2 10.63 -9.21 -28.35
CA THR A 2 9.23 -8.99 -28.77
C THR A 2 8.32 -8.78 -27.56
N ALA A 3 7.14 -8.19 -27.77
CA ALA A 3 6.15 -8.01 -26.70
C ALA A 3 5.78 -9.34 -26.01
N LYS A 4 5.71 -10.43 -26.78
CA LYS A 4 5.46 -11.77 -26.26
C LYS A 4 6.54 -12.23 -25.29
N GLU A 5 7.81 -12.01 -25.64
CA GLU A 5 8.96 -12.38 -24.80
C GLU A 5 8.98 -11.60 -23.49
N VAL A 6 8.69 -10.29 -23.54
CA VAL A 6 8.60 -9.44 -22.34
C VAL A 6 7.52 -9.94 -21.38
N ILE A 7 6.30 -10.20 -21.88
CA ILE A 7 5.22 -10.71 -21.03
C ILE A 7 5.55 -12.12 -20.51
N ASN A 8 6.09 -13.01 -21.35
CA ASN A 8 6.50 -14.35 -20.91
C ASN A 8 7.56 -14.30 -19.80
N ALA A 9 8.55 -13.42 -19.90
CA ALA A 9 9.57 -13.25 -18.87
C ALA A 9 8.95 -12.86 -17.52
N ILE A 10 7.97 -11.93 -17.51
CA ILE A 10 7.24 -11.55 -16.31
C ILE A 10 6.43 -12.74 -15.75
N LEU A 11 5.74 -13.50 -16.60
CA LEU A 11 4.96 -14.66 -16.16
C LEU A 11 5.85 -15.74 -15.53
N MET A 12 7.05 -15.95 -16.09
CA MET A 12 8.03 -16.90 -15.56
C MET A 12 8.64 -16.40 -14.24
N GLN A 13 9.00 -15.12 -14.16
CA GLN A 13 9.58 -14.51 -12.97
C GLN A 13 8.62 -14.55 -11.77
N GLU A 14 7.35 -14.26 -12.01
CA GLU A 14 6.31 -14.22 -10.96
C GLU A 14 5.67 -15.60 -10.72
N ASN A 15 5.93 -16.58 -11.57
CA ASN A 15 5.28 -17.89 -11.58
C ASN A 15 3.74 -17.79 -11.61
N ILE A 16 3.20 -16.92 -12.48
CA ILE A 16 1.76 -16.67 -12.62
C ILE A 16 1.25 -16.92 -14.04
N THR A 17 -0.07 -17.02 -14.19
CA THR A 17 -0.72 -17.14 -15.51
C THR A 17 -1.05 -15.77 -16.11
N GLY A 18 -1.23 -15.69 -17.44
CA GLY A 18 -1.65 -14.46 -18.12
C GLY A 18 -2.97 -13.88 -17.59
N SER A 19 -3.89 -14.75 -17.16
CA SER A 19 -5.14 -14.31 -16.52
C SER A 19 -4.91 -13.66 -15.15
N GLN A 20 -3.98 -14.20 -14.36
CA GLN A 20 -3.61 -13.61 -13.08
C GLN A 20 -2.89 -12.27 -13.25
N LEU A 21 -1.96 -12.18 -14.21
CA LEU A 21 -1.29 -10.92 -14.55
C LEU A 21 -2.30 -9.84 -14.96
N ALA A 22 -3.31 -10.19 -15.78
CA ALA A 22 -4.37 -9.25 -16.16
C ALA A 22 -5.16 -8.74 -14.94
N LYS A 23 -5.45 -9.62 -14.00
CA LYS A 23 -6.16 -9.28 -12.76
C LYS A 23 -5.31 -8.37 -11.87
N ASP A 24 -4.01 -8.64 -11.72
CA ASP A 24 -3.08 -7.82 -10.94
C ASP A 24 -2.96 -6.40 -11.51
N MET A 25 -3.02 -6.26 -12.84
CA MET A 25 -3.05 -4.97 -13.54
C MET A 25 -4.41 -4.24 -13.48
N GLY A 26 -5.44 -4.85 -12.88
CA GLY A 26 -6.79 -4.28 -12.83
C GLY A 26 -7.57 -4.35 -14.14
N LEU A 27 -7.17 -5.20 -15.10
CA LEU A 27 -7.92 -5.41 -16.33
C LEU A 27 -9.16 -6.25 -16.09
N SER A 28 -10.32 -5.81 -16.59
CA SER A 28 -11.57 -6.58 -16.49
C SER A 28 -11.56 -7.89 -17.29
N ARG A 29 -10.69 -8.00 -18.31
CA ARG A 29 -10.57 -9.19 -19.16
C ARG A 29 -9.11 -9.46 -19.53
N PRO A 30 -8.68 -10.73 -19.56
CA PRO A 30 -7.28 -11.09 -19.87
C PRO A 30 -6.97 -11.08 -21.37
N GLN A 31 -7.95 -10.81 -22.23
CA GLN A 31 -7.81 -10.86 -23.69
C GLN A 31 -6.63 -10.04 -24.20
N ALA A 32 -6.41 -8.84 -23.63
CA ALA A 32 -5.29 -7.98 -24.02
C ALA A 32 -3.91 -8.62 -23.74
N VAL A 33 -3.79 -9.41 -22.67
CA VAL A 33 -2.57 -10.16 -22.34
C VAL A 33 -2.39 -11.32 -23.31
N TYR A 34 -3.46 -12.07 -23.60
CA TYR A 34 -3.42 -13.18 -24.54
C TYR A 34 -3.20 -12.74 -26.00
N ASP A 35 -3.69 -11.58 -26.41
CA ASP A 35 -3.42 -11.03 -27.74
C ASP A 35 -1.92 -10.72 -27.93
N ILE A 36 -1.24 -10.26 -26.86
CA ILE A 36 0.21 -10.08 -26.85
C ILE A 36 0.93 -11.45 -26.89
N LEU A 37 0.51 -12.40 -26.06
CA LEU A 37 1.11 -13.74 -26.00
C LEU A 37 0.95 -14.54 -27.31
N ASN A 38 -0.16 -14.33 -28.00
CA ASN A 38 -0.44 -14.93 -29.30
C ASN A 38 0.28 -14.21 -30.46
N GLY A 39 1.07 -13.16 -30.17
CA GLY A 39 1.88 -12.46 -31.17
C GLY A 39 1.10 -11.51 -32.07
N LYS A 40 -0.15 -11.18 -31.74
CA LYS A 40 -0.92 -10.16 -32.49
C LYS A 40 -0.32 -8.76 -32.30
N VAL A 41 0.43 -8.57 -31.22
CA VAL A 41 1.05 -7.30 -30.84
C VAL A 41 2.56 -7.45 -30.91
N LEU A 42 3.20 -6.62 -31.73
CA LEU A 42 4.65 -6.65 -31.93
C LEU A 42 5.42 -5.95 -30.80
N LYS A 43 4.84 -4.89 -30.21
CA LYS A 43 5.45 -4.08 -29.14
C LYS A 43 4.46 -3.84 -27.99
N VAL A 44 4.95 -3.89 -26.75
CA VAL A 44 4.14 -3.54 -25.58
C VAL A 44 3.76 -2.06 -25.69
N SER A 45 2.47 -1.76 -25.65
CA SER A 45 2.01 -0.37 -25.68
C SER A 45 2.39 0.38 -24.40
N ALA A 46 2.59 1.70 -24.48
CA ALA A 46 2.82 2.56 -23.32
C ALA A 46 1.75 2.40 -22.23
N ARG A 47 0.49 2.18 -22.62
CA ARG A 47 -0.59 1.92 -21.67
C ARG A 47 -0.37 0.60 -20.92
N MET A 48 -0.02 -0.47 -21.63
CA MET A 48 0.23 -1.78 -21.02
C MET A 48 1.46 -1.73 -20.11
N ALA A 49 2.55 -1.11 -20.56
CA ALA A 49 3.75 -0.94 -19.74
C ALA A 49 3.45 -0.16 -18.46
N ASN A 50 2.67 0.93 -18.54
CA ASN A 50 2.24 1.67 -17.34
C ASN A 50 1.36 0.85 -16.40
N LEU A 51 0.44 0.03 -16.93
CA LEU A 51 -0.40 -0.85 -16.10
C LEU A 51 0.45 -1.88 -15.35
N ILE A 52 1.42 -2.50 -16.03
CA ILE A 52 2.38 -3.43 -15.42
C ILE A 52 3.22 -2.70 -14.38
N HIS A 53 3.78 -1.55 -14.71
CA HIS A 53 4.63 -0.79 -13.78
C HIS A 53 3.84 -0.28 -12.56
N THR A 54 2.56 0.06 -12.73
CA THR A 54 1.70 0.47 -11.61
C THR A 54 1.41 -0.69 -10.67
N SER A 55 1.15 -1.90 -11.19
CA SER A 55 0.89 -3.07 -10.36
C SER A 55 2.17 -3.69 -9.79
N LYS A 56 3.28 -3.63 -10.55
CA LYS A 56 4.58 -4.19 -10.22
C LYS A 56 5.69 -3.17 -10.53
N PRO A 57 5.93 -2.21 -9.62
CA PRO A 57 6.91 -1.12 -9.83
C PRO A 57 8.34 -1.61 -10.04
N MET A 58 8.67 -2.80 -9.54
CA MET A 58 9.98 -3.46 -9.67
C MET A 58 10.46 -3.60 -11.12
N TYR A 59 9.55 -3.66 -12.09
CA TYR A 59 9.91 -3.77 -13.50
C TYR A 59 10.26 -2.40 -14.10
N ASN A 60 11.38 -2.36 -14.83
CA ASN A 60 11.83 -1.17 -15.53
C ASN A 60 10.87 -0.83 -16.69
N ILE A 61 10.41 0.42 -16.76
CA ILE A 61 9.44 0.84 -17.77
C ILE A 61 10.01 0.90 -19.18
N ASP A 62 11.29 1.26 -19.33
CA ASP A 62 11.98 1.26 -20.61
C ASP A 62 12.14 -0.17 -21.12
N TRP A 63 12.54 -1.10 -20.23
CA TRP A 63 12.60 -2.53 -20.57
C TRP A 63 11.23 -3.09 -20.95
N LEU A 64 10.13 -2.68 -20.30
CA LEU A 64 8.79 -3.10 -20.70
C LEU A 64 8.43 -2.65 -22.12
N LEU A 65 8.92 -1.50 -22.57
CA LEU A 65 8.60 -0.91 -23.87
C LEU A 65 9.50 -1.43 -25.01
N THR A 66 10.78 -1.58 -24.74
CA THR A 66 11.80 -1.92 -25.74
C THR A 66 12.24 -3.38 -25.64
N GLY A 67 12.14 -3.97 -24.45
CA GLY A 67 12.75 -5.25 -24.14
C GLY A 67 14.28 -5.20 -24.16
N GLU A 68 14.86 -4.03 -23.94
CA GLU A 68 16.30 -3.79 -23.88
C GLU A 68 16.68 -3.26 -22.50
N GLY A 69 17.88 -3.61 -22.02
CA GLY A 69 18.36 -3.24 -20.69
C GLY A 69 17.97 -4.23 -19.58
N ASN A 70 17.98 -3.77 -18.33
CA ASN A 70 17.67 -4.60 -17.17
C ASN A 70 16.16 -4.70 -16.96
N MET A 71 15.67 -5.92 -16.77
CA MET A 71 14.26 -6.20 -16.51
C MET A 71 13.76 -5.57 -15.21
N LEU A 72 14.58 -5.66 -14.17
CA LEU A 72 14.29 -5.11 -12.86
C LEU A 72 15.07 -3.80 -12.69
N ASN A 73 14.46 -2.82 -12.05
CA ASN A 73 15.20 -1.65 -11.61
C ASN A 73 16.03 -2.03 -10.39
N ASP A 74 17.35 -1.96 -10.52
CA ASP A 74 18.29 -2.21 -9.42
C ASP A 74 18.14 -1.18 -8.28
N ASP A 75 17.50 -0.04 -8.56
CA ASP A 75 17.29 1.09 -7.64
C ASP A 75 15.94 1.07 -6.91
N ILE A 76 15.16 -0.02 -6.94
CA ILE A 76 13.89 -0.10 -6.20
C ILE A 76 14.09 -0.82 -4.87
N PRO A 77 14.26 -0.09 -3.74
CA PRO A 77 13.90 -0.64 -2.45
C PRO A 77 12.39 -0.89 -2.48
N ALA A 78 11.96 -2.08 -2.10
CA ALA A 78 10.55 -2.39 -1.92
C ALA A 78 9.90 -1.27 -1.07
N THR A 79 8.83 -0.67 -1.60
CA THR A 79 8.02 0.43 -1.06
C THR A 79 8.38 1.83 -1.58
N SER A 80 7.71 2.24 -2.67
CA SER A 80 7.59 3.66 -3.01
C SER A 80 6.58 4.35 -2.08
N ILE A 81 7.05 4.82 -0.92
CA ILE A 81 6.64 6.15 -0.45
C ILE A 81 7.64 7.10 -1.10
N ARG A 82 7.15 8.08 -1.85
CA ARG A 82 7.98 9.10 -2.51
C ARG A 82 8.95 9.73 -1.48
N ALA A 83 10.23 9.42 -1.59
CA ALA A 83 11.28 10.07 -0.83
C ALA A 83 11.91 11.14 -1.72
N GLU A 84 11.57 12.40 -1.45
CA GLU A 84 12.47 13.50 -1.76
C GLU A 84 13.78 13.23 -1.00
N LYS A 85 14.92 13.20 -1.69
CA LYS A 85 16.22 13.19 -1.00
C LYS A 85 16.36 14.53 -0.27
N PRO A 86 16.74 14.51 1.01
CA PRO A 86 18.10 14.95 1.29
C PRO A 86 18.90 13.95 2.11
N ASN A 87 20.18 13.94 1.79
CA ASN A 87 21.28 13.21 2.42
C ASN A 87 21.51 13.67 3.86
N GLU A 88 20.89 13.00 4.84
CA GLU A 88 21.37 12.96 6.21
C GLU A 88 21.54 11.49 6.59
N GLN A 89 22.68 11.11 7.17
CA GLN A 89 22.80 9.82 7.82
C GLN A 89 21.81 9.83 8.98
N ILE A 90 20.63 9.27 8.74
CA ILE A 90 19.58 9.13 9.74
C ILE A 90 20.13 8.18 10.79
N ASP A 91 20.44 8.69 11.97
CA ASP A 91 20.83 7.87 13.11
C ASP A 91 19.68 6.91 13.44
N SER A 92 19.85 5.65 13.08
CA SER A 92 18.88 4.59 13.28
C SER A 92 18.41 4.50 14.73
N LEU A 93 19.27 4.85 15.70
CA LEU A 93 18.88 4.88 17.12
C LEU A 93 17.89 6.01 17.42
N SER A 94 18.12 7.20 16.88
CA SER A 94 17.22 8.35 17.03
C SER A 94 15.82 8.07 16.46
N VAL A 95 15.75 7.42 15.30
CA VAL A 95 14.46 7.01 14.71
C VAL A 95 13.76 5.97 15.57
N ILE A 96 14.48 4.96 16.05
CA ILE A 96 13.91 3.92 16.91
C ILE A 96 13.35 4.54 18.21
N ASN A 97 14.12 5.41 18.86
CA ASN A 97 13.68 6.08 20.08
C ASN A 97 12.44 6.95 19.83
N ARG A 98 12.42 7.70 18.73
CA ARG A 98 11.26 8.52 18.36
C ARG A 98 10.01 7.67 18.11
N LEU A 99 10.17 6.51 17.47
CA LEU A 99 9.06 5.57 17.24
C LEU A 99 8.55 4.95 18.54
N ILE A 100 9.43 4.65 19.49
CA ILE A 100 9.05 4.16 20.82
C ILE A 100 8.24 5.22 21.56
N GLU A 101 8.67 6.49 21.55
CA GLU A 101 7.94 7.61 22.16
C GLU A 101 6.54 7.77 21.55
N ILE A 102 6.45 7.78 20.22
CA ILE A 102 5.17 7.92 19.51
C ILE A 102 4.24 6.75 19.87
N ASN A 103 4.76 5.52 19.90
CA ASN A 103 3.95 4.35 20.26
C ASN A 103 3.49 4.39 21.72
N ALA A 104 4.35 4.84 22.64
CA ALA A 104 3.98 5.01 24.05
C ALA A 104 2.85 6.04 24.19
N GLN A 105 2.95 7.18 23.50
CA GLN A 105 1.94 8.23 23.50
C GLN A 105 0.60 7.73 22.93
N LYS A 106 0.63 7.04 21.79
CA LYS A 106 -0.59 6.47 21.17
C LYS A 106 -1.29 5.46 22.09
N ASN A 107 -0.53 4.68 22.85
CA ASN A 107 -1.11 3.74 23.81
C ASN A 107 -1.83 4.45 24.96
N VAL A 108 -1.34 5.62 25.38
CA VAL A 108 -2.01 6.47 26.38
C VAL A 108 -3.31 7.04 25.80
N GLU A 109 -3.26 7.64 24.61
CA GLU A 109 -4.44 8.21 23.96
C GLU A 109 -5.54 7.17 23.72
N ILE A 110 -5.17 5.96 23.27
CA ILE A 110 -6.13 4.85 23.11
C ILE A 110 -6.78 4.47 24.44
N ARG A 111 -6.03 4.49 25.54
CA ARG A 111 -6.55 4.18 26.87
C ARG A 111 -7.53 5.25 27.34
N GLU A 112 -7.17 6.52 27.21
CA GLU A 112 -8.04 7.65 27.58
C GLU A 112 -9.33 7.63 26.77
N LEU A 113 -9.23 7.39 25.45
CA LEU A 113 -10.38 7.28 24.58
C LEU A 113 -11.31 6.13 25.01
N ARG A 114 -10.75 4.96 25.35
CA ARG A 114 -11.54 3.82 25.88
C ARG A 114 -12.25 4.19 27.18
N GLN A 115 -11.57 4.85 28.11
CA GLN A 115 -12.17 5.28 29.37
C GLN A 115 -13.31 6.28 29.15
N ALA A 116 -13.14 7.23 28.22
CA ALA A 116 -14.20 8.17 27.85
C ALA A 116 -15.43 7.44 27.28
N TYR A 117 -15.21 6.44 26.40
CA TYR A 117 -16.31 5.64 25.86
C TYR A 117 -17.01 4.79 26.92
N GLU A 118 -16.26 4.14 27.82
CA GLU A 118 -16.85 3.38 28.93
C GLU A 118 -17.68 4.28 29.85
N HIS A 119 -17.18 5.48 30.14
CA HIS A 119 -17.90 6.45 30.96
C HIS A 119 -19.18 6.93 30.28
N LEU A 120 -19.11 7.23 28.98
CA LEU A 120 -20.28 7.61 28.19
C LEU A 120 -21.32 6.48 28.16
N ALA A 121 -20.88 5.23 27.99
CA ALA A 121 -21.77 4.06 28.03
C ALA A 121 -22.49 3.95 29.39
N ARG A 122 -21.77 4.10 30.49
CA ARG A 122 -22.37 4.11 31.85
C ARG A 122 -23.37 5.25 32.04
N CYS A 123 -23.09 6.43 31.48
CA CYS A 123 -24.04 7.55 31.54
C CYS A 123 -25.34 7.23 30.79
N PHE A 124 -25.25 6.58 29.62
CA PHE A 124 -26.43 6.12 28.89
C PHE A 124 -27.21 5.04 29.62
N GLU A 125 -26.53 4.08 30.27
CA GLU A 125 -27.18 3.07 31.10
C GLU A 125 -27.94 3.70 32.27
N LYS A 126 -27.32 4.65 32.99
CA LYS A 126 -27.99 5.40 34.06
C LYS A 126 -29.24 6.13 33.57
N LEU A 127 -29.15 6.81 32.43
CA LEU A 127 -30.30 7.49 31.83
C LEU A 127 -31.40 6.51 31.41
N ALA A 128 -31.04 5.36 30.83
CA ALA A 128 -31.98 4.31 30.44
C ALA A 128 -32.71 3.72 31.65
N ASN A 129 -32.03 3.67 32.81
CA ASN A 129 -32.60 3.23 34.08
C ASN A 129 -33.37 4.33 34.83
N GLY A 130 -33.48 5.54 34.27
CA GLY A 130 -34.21 6.67 34.87
C GLY A 130 -33.44 7.43 35.96
N GLU A 131 -32.13 7.21 36.09
CA GLU A 131 -31.27 7.92 37.03
C GLU A 131 -30.80 9.27 36.48
N THR A 132 -30.52 10.24 37.37
CA THR A 132 -30.04 11.57 36.98
C THR A 132 -28.52 11.60 36.84
N ILE A 133 -28.01 12.20 35.75
CA ILE A 133 -26.56 12.39 35.53
C ILE A 133 -26.03 13.46 36.50
N THR A 134 -25.03 13.09 37.30
CA THR A 134 -24.46 13.96 38.32
C THR A 134 -23.35 14.86 37.76
N PRO A 135 -22.97 15.97 38.43
CA PRO A 135 -21.85 16.82 38.00
C PRO A 135 -20.50 16.08 37.94
N ALA A 136 -20.32 15.01 38.73
CA ALA A 136 -19.14 14.15 38.68
C ALA A 136 -19.04 13.40 37.34
N ASP A 137 -20.18 13.06 36.73
CA ASP A 137 -20.23 12.41 35.42
C ASP A 137 -19.88 13.38 34.27
N LYS A 138 -19.95 14.71 34.48
CA LYS A 138 -19.64 15.74 33.46
C LYS A 138 -18.19 16.20 33.44
N LYS A 139 -17.45 16.05 34.55
CA LYS A 139 -16.08 16.59 34.71
C LYS A 139 -15.01 15.80 33.94
N ALA A 140 -15.31 14.55 33.56
CA ALA A 140 -14.40 13.65 32.85
C ALA A 140 -14.35 13.85 31.32
N ILE A 141 -15.15 14.77 30.76
CA ILE A 141 -15.26 15.01 29.31
C ILE A 141 -14.48 16.27 28.87
N SER A 142 -13.92 17.03 29.82
CA SER A 142 -13.08 18.18 29.49
C SER A 142 -11.65 17.69 29.22
N ILE A 143 -11.39 17.40 27.94
CA ILE A 143 -10.05 17.21 27.36
C ILE A 143 -9.37 18.59 27.27
#